data_AF-A0A1M4U6S2-F1
#
_entry.id   AF-A0A1M4U6S2-F1
#
_cell.length_a   1.000
_cell.length_b   1.000
_cell.length_c   1.000
_cell.angle_alpha   90.00
_cell.angle_beta   90.00
_cell.angle_gamma   90.00
#
_symmetry.space_group_name_H-M   'P 1'
#
loop_
_entity.id
_entity.type
_entity.pdbx_description
1 polymer ?
#
loop_
_entity_poly.entity_id
_entity_poly.type
_entity_poly.pdbx_seq_one_letter_code
_entity_poly.pdbx_strand_id
1 'polypeptide(L)'
;MAAAEVLVTGSEGGSGFKTVVAGLSMGAGYKFLSGGLRLWKEQATYTIQAYQGTMIGVDALASLLGVGFIVGTRASLLMFGGSIVAWFALIPMIKFLGAGLTSAVFPSTTLIADMSAQQIWANYIKYIGAGAVAMGGFISLAKSMPTIIRSFKQAMSGIGIKGDGNKDRINIEAPITWVIIAAFFGFFLTWLLPLINGGFLGGILAVLFSFFFSVVSARMVGIIGASNNPVSGMTIATLLFVTTLLKVTGSVGDDGIKKALLIGGVVCVAIAVAGGTAQSLKTTFIIGGTPKKVQIGMFIAVAVASVFAALVINMLNSAYGIGSADVAAPQASLMKMLVEGIMTAQLPWTLVIIGAAIAVFCELAKIPVLPVALGIYLPITLNCAILSGGIIRVLVEKKFKNNKKRQEASLEKGTLLASGLVAGDALIGIVLAIFVTFNVNIGVGENILPAITQSEGLAFIMFILLAAWIYSFACKKDKGATE
;
A
#
# COMPACT_ATOMS: atom_id res chain seq x y z
N MET A 1 0.73 -19.13 11.05
CA MET A 1 -0.09 -20.31 10.73
C MET A 1 -0.44 -20.30 9.24
N ALA A 2 -1.21 -19.34 8.73
CA ALA A 2 -1.51 -19.25 7.29
C ALA A 2 -0.28 -19.33 6.35
N ALA A 3 0.82 -18.61 6.65
CA ALA A 3 2.04 -18.69 5.83
C ALA A 3 2.69 -20.09 5.83
N ALA A 4 2.61 -20.82 6.94
CA ALA A 4 3.12 -22.18 7.03
C ALA A 4 2.25 -23.14 6.20
N GLU A 5 0.93 -22.98 6.29
CA GLU A 5 -0.06 -23.76 5.56
C GLU A 5 0.06 -23.57 4.04
N VAL A 6 0.23 -22.33 3.58
CA VAL A 6 0.51 -22.00 2.16
C VAL A 6 1.84 -22.57 1.68
N LEU A 7 2.90 -22.53 2.53
CA LEU A 7 4.19 -23.13 2.17
C LEU A 7 4.09 -24.65 2.03
N VAL A 8 3.36 -25.32 2.92
CA VAL A 8 3.13 -26.76 2.87
C VAL A 8 2.32 -27.12 1.62
N THR A 9 1.15 -26.52 1.42
CA THR A 9 0.30 -26.77 0.21
C THR A 9 0.99 -26.36 -1.09
N GLY A 10 1.83 -25.32 -1.06
CA GLY A 10 2.63 -24.89 -2.22
C GLY A 10 3.76 -25.87 -2.54
N SER A 11 4.38 -26.47 -1.53
CA SER A 11 5.48 -27.44 -1.70
C SER A 11 5.02 -28.81 -2.19
N GLU A 12 3.76 -29.19 -1.91
CA GLU A 12 3.20 -30.46 -2.38
C GLU A 12 2.92 -30.47 -3.89
N GLY A 13 2.80 -29.29 -4.53
CA GLY A 13 2.36 -29.16 -5.92
C GLY A 13 0.89 -29.55 -6.08
N GLY A 14 0.09 -28.73 -6.78
CA GLY A 14 -1.35 -29.00 -6.81
C GLY A 14 -2.23 -27.99 -7.54
N SER A 15 -3.55 -28.08 -7.29
CA SER A 15 -4.57 -27.19 -7.85
C SER A 15 -4.34 -25.71 -7.48
N GLY A 16 -3.77 -25.44 -6.30
CA GLY A 16 -3.41 -24.10 -5.85
C GLY A 16 -2.37 -23.42 -6.76
N PHE A 17 -1.24 -24.09 -7.05
CA PHE A 17 -0.22 -23.56 -7.96
C PHE A 17 -0.78 -23.30 -9.37
N LYS A 18 -1.57 -24.25 -9.91
CA LYS A 18 -2.25 -24.07 -11.21
C LYS A 18 -3.19 -22.86 -11.22
N THR A 19 -3.86 -22.60 -10.09
CA THR A 19 -4.74 -21.45 -9.94
C THR A 19 -3.96 -20.14 -9.94
N VAL A 20 -2.84 -20.07 -9.23
CA VAL A 20 -1.96 -18.88 -9.23
C VAL A 20 -1.42 -18.61 -10.64
N VAL A 21 -0.92 -19.63 -11.34
CA VAL A 21 -0.41 -19.50 -12.72
C VAL A 21 -1.52 -19.05 -13.67
N ALA A 22 -2.74 -19.58 -13.55
CA ALA A 22 -3.87 -19.14 -14.36
C ALA A 22 -4.20 -17.65 -14.13
N GLY A 23 -4.18 -17.21 -12.87
CA GLY A 23 -4.34 -15.79 -12.53
C GLY A 23 -3.22 -14.93 -13.11
N LEU A 24 -1.98 -15.37 -12.97
CA LEU A 24 -0.80 -14.67 -13.50
C LEU A 24 -0.88 -14.49 -15.01
N SER A 25 -1.16 -15.57 -15.75
CA SER A 25 -1.27 -15.51 -17.21
C SER A 25 -2.42 -14.63 -17.67
N MET A 26 -3.58 -14.70 -17.00
CA MET A 26 -4.72 -13.85 -17.35
C MET A 26 -4.45 -12.37 -17.04
N GLY A 27 -3.83 -12.06 -15.90
CA GLY A 27 -3.49 -10.69 -15.52
C GLY A 27 -2.44 -10.09 -16.45
N ALA A 28 -1.41 -10.87 -16.77
CA ALA A 28 -0.38 -10.51 -17.74
C ALA A 28 -0.97 -10.29 -19.14
N GLY A 29 -1.79 -11.23 -19.62
CA GLY A 29 -2.44 -11.11 -20.92
C GLY A 29 -3.37 -9.89 -20.98
N TYR A 30 -4.21 -9.70 -19.97
CA TYR A 30 -5.12 -8.56 -19.91
C TYR A 30 -4.34 -7.23 -19.95
N LYS A 31 -3.30 -7.06 -19.12
CA LYS A 31 -2.48 -5.85 -19.10
C LYS A 31 -1.70 -5.63 -20.38
N PHE A 32 -1.20 -6.70 -20.99
CA PHE A 32 -0.48 -6.60 -22.25
C PHE A 32 -1.40 -6.14 -23.38
N LEU A 33 -2.64 -6.65 -23.43
CA LEU A 33 -3.63 -6.25 -24.43
C LEU A 33 -4.17 -4.83 -24.18
N SER A 34 -4.42 -4.44 -22.93
CA SER A 34 -4.94 -3.12 -22.56
C SER A 34 -3.88 -2.03 -22.57
N GLY A 35 -2.78 -2.21 -21.83
CA GLY A 35 -1.74 -1.20 -21.67
C GLY A 35 -0.64 -1.28 -22.73
N GLY A 36 -0.32 -2.48 -23.22
CA GLY A 36 0.73 -2.71 -24.23
C GLY A 36 0.24 -2.46 -25.65
N LEU A 37 -0.61 -3.35 -26.15
CA LEU A 37 -1.18 -3.26 -27.51
C LEU A 37 -2.24 -2.16 -27.64
N ARG A 38 -2.74 -1.61 -26.52
CA ARG A 38 -3.77 -0.56 -26.49
C ARG A 38 -5.04 -0.92 -27.26
N LEU A 39 -5.50 -2.16 -27.10
CA LEU A 39 -6.73 -2.64 -27.74
C LEU A 39 -8.01 -2.06 -27.12
N TRP A 40 -7.94 -1.60 -25.87
CA TRP A 40 -9.01 -0.83 -25.21
C TRP A 40 -8.41 0.08 -24.13
N LYS A 41 -9.15 1.12 -23.73
CA LYS A 41 -8.74 2.01 -22.62
C LYS A 41 -8.70 1.29 -21.28
N GLU A 42 -7.78 1.70 -20.42
CA GLU A 42 -7.70 1.20 -19.03
C GLU A 42 -8.63 1.97 -18.06
N GLN A 43 -9.40 2.93 -18.57
CA GLN A 43 -10.36 3.73 -17.81
C GLN A 43 -11.66 3.88 -18.58
N ALA A 44 -12.78 3.72 -17.86
CA ALA A 44 -14.12 4.08 -18.32
C ALA A 44 -14.72 5.08 -17.33
N THR A 45 -15.14 6.27 -17.80
CA THR A 45 -15.47 7.42 -16.95
C THR A 45 -16.68 8.18 -17.44
N TYR A 46 -17.77 8.12 -16.69
CA TYR A 46 -18.95 8.91 -16.97
C TYR A 46 -18.94 10.23 -16.17
N THR A 47 -18.98 11.36 -16.88
CA THR A 47 -19.08 12.69 -16.25
C THR A 47 -20.52 13.19 -16.20
N ILE A 48 -20.99 13.51 -15.01
CA ILE A 48 -22.34 14.00 -14.71
C ILE A 48 -22.32 15.53 -14.74
N GLN A 49 -22.51 16.11 -15.93
CA GLN A 49 -22.46 17.57 -16.12
C GLN A 49 -23.52 18.31 -15.28
N ALA A 50 -24.72 17.74 -15.15
CA ALA A 50 -25.81 18.30 -14.35
C ALA A 50 -25.48 18.43 -12.85
N TYR A 51 -24.46 17.71 -12.36
CA TYR A 51 -24.05 17.72 -10.97
C TYR A 51 -22.62 18.22 -10.81
N GLN A 52 -22.41 19.49 -11.18
CA GLN A 52 -21.14 20.21 -11.02
C GLN A 52 -19.94 19.57 -11.76
N GLY A 53 -20.20 18.77 -12.80
CA GLY A 53 -19.17 18.03 -13.53
C GLY A 53 -18.52 16.91 -12.72
N THR A 54 -19.21 16.41 -11.69
CA THR A 54 -18.79 15.21 -10.93
C THR A 54 -18.67 14.02 -11.87
N MET A 55 -17.80 13.06 -11.56
CA MET A 55 -17.65 11.85 -12.37
C MET A 55 -17.79 10.58 -11.53
N ILE A 56 -18.15 9.50 -12.21
CA ILE A 56 -18.00 8.13 -11.75
C ILE A 56 -17.30 7.34 -12.84
N GLY A 57 -16.50 6.35 -12.47
CA GLY A 57 -15.84 5.53 -13.46
C GLY A 57 -15.24 4.28 -12.84
N VAL A 58 -14.52 3.52 -13.64
CA VAL A 58 -13.79 2.33 -13.21
C VAL A 58 -12.46 2.27 -13.94
N ASP A 59 -11.39 2.02 -13.19
CA ASP A 59 -10.10 1.65 -13.76
C ASP A 59 -10.22 0.18 -14.14
N ALA A 60 -10.27 -0.07 -15.45
CA ALA A 60 -10.51 -1.36 -16.06
C ALA A 60 -9.26 -2.25 -15.98
N LEU A 61 -8.70 -2.46 -14.79
CA LEU A 61 -7.44 -3.17 -14.54
C LEU A 61 -7.69 -4.51 -13.83
N ALA A 62 -6.94 -5.54 -14.24
CA ALA A 62 -7.04 -6.88 -13.66
C ALA A 62 -6.60 -6.93 -12.19
N SER A 63 -5.56 -6.16 -11.84
CA SER A 63 -5.07 -6.06 -10.48
C SER A 63 -6.11 -5.51 -9.51
N LEU A 64 -6.90 -4.51 -9.90
CA LEU A 64 -7.87 -3.88 -8.99
C LEU A 64 -9.05 -4.81 -8.66
N LEU A 65 -9.51 -5.61 -9.62
CA LEU A 65 -10.47 -6.69 -9.35
C LEU A 65 -9.88 -7.72 -8.38
N GLY A 66 -8.62 -8.10 -8.59
CA GLY A 66 -7.90 -9.02 -7.70
C GLY A 66 -7.79 -8.45 -6.28
N VAL A 67 -7.32 -7.22 -6.13
CA VAL A 67 -7.22 -6.51 -4.84
C VAL A 67 -8.58 -6.46 -4.15
N GLY A 68 -9.64 -6.11 -4.88
CA GLY A 68 -11.00 -6.08 -4.34
C GLY A 68 -11.48 -7.43 -3.82
N PHE A 69 -11.18 -8.51 -4.53
CA PHE A 69 -11.50 -9.87 -4.07
C PHE A 69 -10.72 -10.24 -2.80
N ILE A 70 -9.43 -9.93 -2.75
CA ILE A 70 -8.54 -10.23 -1.61
C ILE A 70 -8.96 -9.46 -0.36
N VAL A 71 -9.08 -8.13 -0.47
CA VAL A 71 -9.39 -7.21 0.63
C VAL A 71 -10.82 -7.40 1.12
N GLY A 72 -11.72 -7.83 0.22
CA GLY A 72 -13.09 -8.20 0.56
C GLY A 72 -14.04 -7.02 0.69
N THR A 73 -15.31 -7.35 0.95
CA THR A 73 -16.44 -6.45 0.70
C THR A 73 -16.57 -5.34 1.70
N ARG A 74 -16.31 -5.62 2.98
CA ARG A 74 -16.42 -4.61 4.02
C ARG A 74 -15.43 -3.46 3.78
N ALA A 75 -14.18 -3.77 3.46
CA ALA A 75 -13.17 -2.77 3.21
C ALA A 75 -13.41 -2.04 1.88
N SER A 76 -13.77 -2.76 0.80
CA SER A 76 -14.05 -2.12 -0.49
C SER A 76 -15.30 -1.22 -0.47
N LEU A 77 -16.35 -1.59 0.28
CA LEU A 77 -17.53 -0.74 0.50
C LEU A 77 -17.18 0.55 1.25
N LEU A 78 -16.31 0.46 2.26
CA LEU A 78 -15.87 1.65 3.02
C LEU A 78 -14.99 2.56 2.18
N MET A 79 -14.10 1.99 1.35
CA MET A 79 -13.32 2.75 0.37
C MET A 79 -14.24 3.46 -0.63
N PHE A 80 -15.21 2.75 -1.21
CA PHE A 80 -16.18 3.38 -2.11
C PHE A 80 -17.05 4.42 -1.39
N GLY A 81 -17.46 4.17 -0.15
CA GLY A 81 -18.19 5.13 0.67
C GLY A 81 -17.40 6.42 0.90
N GLY A 82 -16.11 6.33 1.17
CA GLY A 82 -15.21 7.49 1.21
C GLY A 82 -15.15 8.25 -0.12
N SER A 83 -15.17 7.54 -1.25
CA SER A 83 -15.25 8.17 -2.58
C SER A 83 -16.58 8.85 -2.83
N ILE A 84 -17.70 8.30 -2.34
CA ILE A 84 -19.00 8.98 -2.43
C ILE A 84 -18.92 10.31 -1.68
N VAL A 85 -18.39 10.32 -0.46
CA VAL A 85 -18.21 11.55 0.32
C VAL A 85 -17.33 12.56 -0.43
N ALA A 86 -16.18 12.11 -0.95
CA ALA A 86 -15.29 12.98 -1.72
C ALA A 86 -15.94 13.54 -2.98
N TRP A 87 -16.42 12.66 -3.86
CA TRP A 87 -16.81 13.01 -5.22
C TRP A 87 -18.23 13.51 -5.33
N PHE A 88 -19.16 13.00 -4.53
CA PHE A 88 -20.57 13.38 -4.60
C PHE A 88 -21.01 14.34 -3.48
N ALA A 89 -20.17 14.61 -2.47
CA ALA A 89 -20.49 15.62 -1.47
C ALA A 89 -19.48 16.77 -1.51
N LEU A 90 -18.20 16.49 -1.26
CA LEU A 90 -17.19 17.55 -1.07
C LEU A 90 -16.87 18.31 -2.37
N ILE A 91 -16.68 17.63 -3.50
CA ILE A 91 -16.37 18.30 -4.78
C ILE A 91 -17.51 19.23 -5.23
N PRO A 92 -18.78 18.78 -5.36
CA PRO A 92 -19.89 19.66 -5.69
C PRO A 92 -20.04 20.81 -4.72
N MET A 93 -19.85 20.57 -3.42
CA MET A 93 -19.93 21.61 -2.39
C MET A 93 -18.84 22.68 -2.56
N ILE A 94 -17.59 22.27 -2.78
CA ILE A 94 -16.48 23.21 -3.06
C ILE A 94 -16.79 24.02 -4.32
N LYS A 95 -17.28 23.37 -5.39
CA LYS A 95 -17.59 24.04 -6.64
C LYS A 95 -18.75 25.02 -6.49
N PHE A 96 -19.80 24.62 -5.78
CA PHE A 96 -20.98 25.46 -5.50
C PHE A 96 -20.59 26.70 -4.67
N LEU A 97 -19.84 26.53 -3.58
CA LEU A 97 -19.41 27.63 -2.74
C LEU A 97 -18.34 28.51 -3.40
N GLY A 98 -17.50 27.92 -4.25
CA GLY A 98 -16.40 28.61 -4.92
C GLY A 98 -16.76 29.28 -6.25
N ALA A 99 -17.96 29.04 -6.79
CA ALA A 99 -18.38 29.56 -8.09
C ALA A 99 -18.39 31.10 -8.16
N GLY A 100 -18.66 31.78 -7.05
CA GLY A 100 -18.67 33.24 -6.96
C GLY A 100 -17.35 33.88 -6.53
N LEU A 101 -16.30 33.09 -6.27
CA LEU A 101 -15.02 33.61 -5.81
C LEU A 101 -14.20 34.15 -6.99
N THR A 102 -13.80 35.42 -6.88
CA THR A 102 -12.97 36.12 -7.88
C THR A 102 -11.47 36.00 -7.62
N SER A 103 -11.08 35.32 -6.53
CA SER A 103 -9.69 35.06 -6.16
C SER A 103 -9.46 33.56 -5.93
N ALA A 104 -8.25 33.11 -6.25
CA ALA A 104 -7.87 31.72 -6.05
C ALA A 104 -7.72 31.41 -4.56
N VAL A 105 -8.16 30.22 -4.15
CA VAL A 105 -8.06 29.76 -2.76
C VAL A 105 -6.92 28.76 -2.65
N PHE A 106 -5.94 29.06 -1.80
CA PHE A 106 -4.83 28.15 -1.50
C PHE A 106 -5.36 26.73 -1.16
N PRO A 107 -4.73 25.65 -1.67
CA PRO A 107 -3.40 25.57 -2.28
C PRO A 107 -3.35 25.78 -3.80
N SER A 108 -4.49 25.98 -4.46
CA SER A 108 -4.49 26.24 -5.91
C SER A 108 -4.29 27.72 -6.22
N THR A 109 -3.71 28.00 -7.38
CA THR A 109 -3.60 29.34 -7.98
C THR A 109 -4.66 29.60 -9.04
N THR A 110 -5.49 28.60 -9.37
CA THR A 110 -6.60 28.72 -10.32
C THR A 110 -7.90 29.03 -9.58
N LEU A 111 -8.85 29.72 -10.22
CA LEU A 111 -10.18 29.96 -9.66
C LEU A 111 -10.99 28.66 -9.60
N ILE A 112 -11.77 28.48 -8.53
CA ILE A 112 -12.58 27.26 -8.35
C ILE A 112 -13.64 27.10 -9.46
N ALA A 113 -14.19 28.21 -9.95
CA ALA A 113 -15.16 28.21 -11.04
C ALA A 113 -14.63 27.55 -12.33
N ASP A 114 -13.33 27.72 -12.60
CA ASP A 114 -12.66 27.21 -13.81
C ASP A 114 -12.13 25.78 -13.63
N MET A 115 -12.22 25.20 -12.44
CA MET A 115 -11.68 23.88 -12.17
C MET A 115 -12.64 22.75 -12.59
N SER A 116 -12.06 21.70 -13.17
CA SER A 116 -12.72 20.40 -13.30
C SER A 116 -12.84 19.70 -11.94
N ALA A 117 -13.74 18.71 -11.84
CA ALA A 117 -13.86 17.89 -10.64
C ALA A 117 -12.53 17.20 -10.27
N GLN A 118 -11.75 16.79 -11.27
CA GLN A 118 -10.44 16.17 -11.11
C GLN A 118 -9.41 17.18 -10.55
N GLN A 119 -9.44 18.44 -11.00
CA GLN A 119 -8.58 19.49 -10.45
C GLN A 119 -8.97 19.83 -9.00
N ILE A 120 -10.26 19.88 -8.68
CA ILE A 120 -10.71 20.06 -7.28
C ILE A 120 -10.26 18.88 -6.42
N TRP A 121 -10.40 17.65 -6.93
CA TRP A 121 -9.92 16.46 -6.24
C TRP A 121 -8.41 16.53 -5.98
N ALA A 122 -7.63 16.84 -7.01
CA ALA A 122 -6.17 16.86 -6.92
C ALA A 122 -5.65 17.97 -5.99
N ASN A 123 -6.27 19.16 -6.02
CA ASN A 123 -5.79 20.33 -5.28
C ASN A 123 -6.38 20.47 -3.88
N TYR A 124 -7.59 19.96 -3.61
CA TYR A 124 -8.24 20.13 -2.30
C TYR A 124 -8.54 18.79 -1.62
N ILE A 125 -9.24 17.88 -2.30
CA ILE A 125 -9.69 16.63 -1.69
C ILE A 125 -8.52 15.74 -1.29
N LYS A 126 -7.43 15.69 -2.06
CA LYS A 126 -6.23 14.93 -1.68
C LYS A 126 -5.66 15.38 -0.33
N TYR A 127 -5.72 16.66 0.03
CA TYR A 127 -5.29 17.15 1.35
C TYR A 127 -6.25 16.72 2.46
N ILE A 128 -7.56 16.76 2.20
CA ILE A 128 -8.58 16.25 3.15
C ILE A 128 -8.37 14.74 3.37
N GLY A 129 -8.27 13.97 2.29
CA GLY A 129 -8.02 12.54 2.34
C GLY A 129 -6.71 12.22 3.07
N ALA A 130 -5.62 12.92 2.76
CA ALA A 130 -4.34 12.69 3.43
C ALA A 130 -4.37 13.09 4.91
N GLY A 131 -5.10 14.14 5.31
CA GLY A 131 -5.37 14.45 6.72
C GLY A 131 -6.16 13.34 7.43
N ALA A 132 -7.16 12.76 6.75
CA ALA A 132 -7.90 11.60 7.28
C ALA A 132 -7.01 10.35 7.42
N VAL A 133 -6.14 10.07 6.44
CA VAL A 133 -5.18 8.94 6.52
C VAL A 133 -4.17 9.19 7.64
N ALA A 134 -3.66 10.43 7.78
CA ALA A 134 -2.74 10.83 8.84
C ALA A 134 -3.34 10.54 10.21
N MET A 135 -4.56 11.04 10.44
CA MET A 135 -5.26 10.86 11.70
C MET A 135 -5.61 9.40 11.97
N GLY A 136 -5.98 8.63 10.93
CA GLY A 136 -6.12 7.17 11.04
C GLY A 136 -4.83 6.48 11.48
N GLY A 137 -3.68 6.92 10.98
CA GLY A 137 -2.36 6.48 11.41
C GLY A 137 -2.08 6.80 12.89
N PHE A 138 -2.38 8.04 13.32
CA PHE A 138 -2.25 8.46 14.72
C PHE A 138 -3.15 7.68 15.66
N ILE A 139 -4.41 7.46 15.29
CA ILE A 139 -5.37 6.66 16.07
C ILE A 139 -4.87 5.22 16.20
N SER A 140 -4.36 4.62 15.11
CA SER A 140 -3.78 3.27 15.13
C SER A 140 -2.56 3.19 16.06
N LEU A 141 -1.69 4.21 16.02
CA LEU A 141 -0.54 4.32 16.92
C LEU A 141 -0.97 4.45 18.39
N ALA A 142 -1.93 5.34 18.67
CA ALA A 142 -2.44 5.56 20.03
C ALA A 142 -3.04 4.29 20.63
N LYS A 143 -3.81 3.53 19.85
CA LYS A 143 -4.35 2.22 20.25
C LYS A 143 -3.26 1.18 20.52
N SER A 144 -2.19 1.22 19.74
CA SER A 144 -1.07 0.29 19.86
C SER A 144 -0.07 0.69 20.96
N MET A 145 -0.15 1.94 21.43
CA MET A 145 0.80 2.52 22.39
C MET A 145 1.00 1.68 23.67
N PRO A 146 -0.05 1.14 24.33
CA PRO A 146 0.14 0.32 25.53
C PRO A 146 0.97 -0.93 25.25
N THR A 147 0.73 -1.57 24.11
CA THR A 147 1.44 -2.79 23.70
C THR A 147 2.88 -2.49 23.28
N ILE A 148 3.11 -1.35 22.63
CA ILE A 148 4.44 -0.83 22.30
C ILE A 148 5.25 -0.60 23.58
N ILE A 149 4.70 0.15 24.55
CA ILE A 149 5.36 0.45 25.83
C ILE A 149 5.69 -0.82 26.60
N ARG A 150 4.73 -1.77 26.71
CA ARG A 150 4.95 -3.06 27.38
C ARG A 150 6.09 -3.85 26.72
N SER A 151 6.08 -3.89 25.38
CA SER A 151 7.10 -4.60 24.60
C SER A 151 8.49 -3.99 24.79
N PHE A 152 8.56 -2.65 24.77
CA PHE A 152 9.77 -1.89 25.01
C PHE A 152 10.32 -2.14 26.43
N LYS A 153 9.48 -2.02 27.46
CA LYS A 153 9.90 -2.24 28.86
C LYS A 153 10.51 -3.62 29.06
N GLN A 154 9.88 -4.63 28.47
CA GLN A 154 10.34 -6.01 28.57
C GLN A 154 11.62 -6.27 27.76
N ALA A 155 11.81 -5.59 26.64
CA ALA A 155 13.05 -5.67 25.91
C ALA A 155 14.21 -5.04 26.70
N MET A 156 13.97 -3.87 27.30
CA MET A 156 14.96 -3.21 28.17
C MET A 156 15.33 -4.07 29.39
N SER A 157 14.37 -4.80 29.98
CA SER A 157 14.67 -5.73 31.08
C SER A 157 15.47 -6.97 30.67
N GLY A 158 15.50 -7.31 29.38
CA GLY A 158 16.29 -8.43 28.86
C GLY A 158 17.76 -8.08 28.58
N ILE A 159 18.09 -6.79 28.51
CA ILE A 159 19.47 -6.33 28.26
C ILE A 159 20.30 -6.58 29.52
N GLY A 160 21.24 -7.52 29.45
CA GLY A 160 22.18 -7.83 30.54
C GLY A 160 21.91 -9.15 31.29
N ILE A 161 20.83 -9.87 30.96
CA ILE A 161 20.60 -11.23 31.49
C ILE A 161 21.45 -12.21 30.69
N LYS A 162 22.47 -12.81 31.32
CA LYS A 162 23.24 -13.91 30.71
C LYS A 162 22.34 -15.15 30.60
N GLY A 163 22.02 -15.56 29.37
CA GLY A 163 21.25 -16.77 29.12
C GLY A 163 22.03 -18.03 29.53
N ASP A 164 21.33 -18.96 30.17
CA ASP A 164 21.88 -20.27 30.54
C ASP A 164 22.15 -21.10 29.26
N GLY A 165 23.26 -21.82 29.25
CA GLY A 165 23.97 -22.31 28.07
C GLY A 165 23.33 -23.48 27.31
N ASN A 166 22.00 -23.62 27.31
CA ASN A 166 21.35 -24.74 26.64
C ASN A 166 21.25 -24.48 25.12
N LYS A 167 22.21 -25.03 24.38
CA LYS A 167 22.32 -24.94 22.91
C LYS A 167 21.36 -25.90 22.22
N ASP A 168 20.06 -25.61 22.30
CA ASP A 168 19.11 -26.20 21.36
C ASP A 168 19.36 -25.69 19.95
N ARG A 169 18.99 -26.47 18.93
CA ARG A 169 19.07 -26.09 17.49
C ARG A 169 18.41 -24.74 17.17
N ILE A 170 17.59 -24.22 18.09
CA ILE A 170 16.71 -23.06 18.00
C ILE A 170 17.35 -21.79 18.58
N ASN A 171 18.28 -21.92 19.55
CA ASN A 171 18.85 -20.80 20.31
C ASN A 171 20.29 -20.45 19.90
N ILE A 172 20.57 -20.39 18.60
CA ILE A 172 21.79 -19.72 18.14
C ILE A 172 21.44 -18.25 17.98
N GLU A 173 21.51 -17.49 19.07
CA GLU A 173 21.37 -16.05 19.03
C GLU A 173 22.52 -15.43 18.22
N ALA A 174 22.21 -14.39 17.44
CA ALA A 174 23.26 -13.62 16.78
C ALA A 174 24.14 -12.97 17.88
N PRO A 175 25.46 -13.12 17.83
CA PRO A 175 26.34 -12.51 18.83
C PRO A 175 26.08 -11.00 18.91
N ILE A 176 25.99 -10.46 20.12
CA ILE A 176 25.71 -9.02 20.33
C ILE A 176 26.71 -8.11 19.60
N THR A 177 27.94 -8.59 19.40
CA THR A 177 28.98 -7.94 18.59
C THR A 177 28.51 -7.63 17.17
N TRP A 178 27.76 -8.53 16.51
CA TRP A 178 27.21 -8.27 15.17
C TRP A 178 26.14 -7.19 15.19
N VAL A 179 25.33 -7.11 16.25
CA VAL A 179 24.33 -6.06 16.42
C VAL A 179 25.01 -4.70 16.58
N ILE A 180 26.06 -4.63 17.40
CA ILE A 180 26.85 -3.41 17.60
C ILE A 180 27.52 -2.98 16.28
N ILE A 181 28.16 -3.91 15.56
CA ILE A 181 28.78 -3.62 14.25
C ILE A 181 27.73 -3.10 13.26
N ALA A 182 26.56 -3.73 13.18
CA ALA A 182 25.47 -3.28 12.30
C ALA A 182 24.96 -1.88 12.68
N ALA A 183 24.87 -1.58 13.98
CA ALA A 183 24.49 -0.27 14.47
C ALA A 183 25.52 0.82 14.08
N PHE A 184 26.82 0.57 14.29
CA PHE A 184 27.87 1.48 13.84
C PHE A 184 27.86 1.66 12.32
N PHE A 185 27.71 0.57 11.58
CA PHE A 185 27.65 0.61 10.12
C PHE A 185 26.45 1.44 9.63
N GLY A 186 25.26 1.21 10.19
CA GLY A 186 24.05 1.99 9.88
C GLY A 186 24.18 3.47 10.26
N PHE A 187 24.84 3.77 11.38
CA PHE A 187 25.17 5.13 11.80
C PHE A 187 26.04 5.85 10.77
N PHE A 188 27.19 5.25 10.41
CA PHE A 188 28.12 5.86 9.45
C PHE A 188 27.54 5.96 8.05
N LEU A 189 26.74 4.99 7.60
CA LEU A 189 26.02 5.08 6.33
C LEU A 189 25.03 6.25 6.33
N THR A 190 24.22 6.39 7.38
CA THR A 190 23.25 7.49 7.45
C THR A 190 23.94 8.85 7.53
N TRP A 191 25.06 8.94 8.25
CA TRP A 191 25.80 10.18 8.44
C TRP A 191 26.59 10.58 7.18
N LEU A 192 27.43 9.68 6.67
CA LEU A 192 28.47 10.02 5.70
C LEU A 192 28.08 9.78 4.24
N LEU A 193 27.07 8.94 3.98
CA LEU A 193 26.67 8.65 2.61
C LEU A 193 26.04 9.92 1.98
N PRO A 194 26.61 10.49 0.90
CA PRO A 194 26.16 11.77 0.34
C PRO A 194 24.70 11.79 -0.09
N LEU A 195 24.16 10.62 -0.47
CA LEU A 195 22.75 10.47 -0.86
C LEU A 195 21.79 10.67 0.31
N ILE A 196 22.18 10.29 1.53
CA ILE A 196 21.36 10.48 2.74
C ILE A 196 21.69 11.81 3.40
N ASN A 197 22.99 12.12 3.52
CA ASN A 197 23.51 13.31 4.18
C ASN A 197 22.82 13.58 5.53
N GLY A 198 22.50 12.53 6.30
CA GLY A 198 21.66 12.65 7.49
C GLY A 198 22.33 13.47 8.61
N GLY A 199 23.63 13.74 8.49
CA GLY A 199 24.43 14.37 9.52
C GLY A 199 24.63 13.45 10.73
N PHE A 200 25.47 13.88 11.65
CA PHE A 200 25.77 13.13 12.86
C PHE A 200 24.50 12.83 13.67
N LEU A 201 23.65 13.85 13.84
CA LEU A 201 22.38 13.72 14.55
C LEU A 201 21.43 12.74 13.84
N GLY A 202 21.26 12.85 12.52
CA GLY A 202 20.40 11.95 11.78
C GLY A 202 20.87 10.49 11.83
N GLY A 203 22.18 10.26 11.82
CA GLY A 203 22.76 8.94 12.04
C GLY A 203 22.41 8.34 13.40
N ILE A 204 22.55 9.12 14.48
CA ILE A 204 22.18 8.67 15.83
C ILE A 204 20.69 8.33 15.88
N LEU A 205 19.85 9.22 15.36
CA LEU A 205 18.40 9.04 15.38
C LEU A 205 17.98 7.80 14.57
N ALA A 206 18.58 7.58 13.40
CA ALA A 206 18.30 6.41 12.58
C ALA A 206 18.57 5.11 13.34
N VAL A 207 19.74 4.99 13.98
CA VAL A 207 20.08 3.79 14.75
C VAL A 207 19.21 3.64 15.98
N LEU A 208 19.00 4.72 16.74
CA LEU A 208 18.19 4.73 17.95
C LEU A 208 16.76 4.23 17.66
N PHE A 209 16.08 4.85 16.70
CA PHE A 209 14.71 4.48 16.35
C PHE A 209 14.62 3.12 15.68
N SER A 210 15.59 2.77 14.82
CA SER A 210 15.65 1.44 14.20
C SER A 210 15.79 0.35 15.26
N PHE A 211 16.67 0.52 16.24
CA PHE A 211 16.87 -0.45 17.31
C PHE A 211 15.60 -0.67 18.11
N PHE A 212 15.02 0.40 18.66
CA PHE A 212 13.86 0.30 19.53
C PHE A 212 12.60 -0.20 18.82
N PHE A 213 12.32 0.33 17.62
CA PHE A 213 11.13 -0.11 16.89
C PHE A 213 11.28 -1.47 16.20
N SER A 214 12.50 -1.92 15.88
CA SER A 214 12.72 -3.31 15.40
C SER A 214 12.32 -4.33 16.46
N VAL A 215 12.70 -4.07 17.71
CA VAL A 215 12.36 -4.91 18.86
C VAL A 215 10.84 -4.96 19.09
N VAL A 216 10.20 -3.80 19.09
CA VAL A 216 8.73 -3.70 19.22
C VAL A 216 8.03 -4.43 18.08
N SER A 217 8.49 -4.21 16.84
CA SER A 217 7.96 -4.84 15.62
C SER A 217 8.03 -6.36 15.69
N ALA A 218 9.22 -6.92 15.94
CA ALA A 218 9.42 -8.36 16.03
C ALA A 218 8.46 -9.00 17.05
N ARG A 219 8.24 -8.32 18.19
CA ARG A 219 7.31 -8.79 19.21
C ARG A 219 5.85 -8.65 18.83
N MET A 220 5.45 -7.53 18.25
CA MET A 220 4.08 -7.32 17.78
C MET A 220 3.71 -8.38 16.76
N VAL A 221 4.58 -8.62 15.79
CA VAL A 221 4.38 -9.71 14.82
C VAL A 221 4.27 -11.08 15.50
N GLY A 222 5.07 -11.33 16.53
CA GLY A 222 4.99 -12.57 17.31
C GLY A 222 3.62 -12.80 17.97
N ILE A 223 3.02 -11.74 18.53
CA ILE A 223 1.76 -11.78 19.31
C ILE A 223 0.53 -11.67 18.41
N ILE A 224 0.47 -10.66 17.54
CA ILE A 224 -0.73 -10.27 16.78
C ILE A 224 -0.59 -10.48 15.26
N GLY A 225 0.59 -10.89 14.77
CA GLY A 225 0.88 -11.14 13.35
C GLY A 225 1.35 -9.89 12.59
N ALA A 226 2.02 -10.06 11.45
CA ALA A 226 2.56 -8.91 10.67
C ALA A 226 1.47 -7.99 10.13
N SER A 227 0.30 -8.52 9.78
CA SER A 227 -0.82 -7.72 9.25
C SER A 227 -1.37 -6.71 10.26
N ASN A 228 -1.20 -6.96 11.57
CA ASN A 228 -1.65 -6.06 12.64
C ASN A 228 -0.48 -5.27 13.26
N ASN A 229 0.73 -5.40 12.74
CA ASN A 229 1.90 -4.67 13.22
C ASN A 229 1.79 -3.18 12.84
N PRO A 230 1.85 -2.22 13.78
CA PRO A 230 1.67 -0.79 13.51
C PRO A 230 2.91 -0.14 12.86
N VAL A 231 3.44 -0.73 11.78
CA VAL A 231 4.65 -0.26 11.06
C VAL A 231 4.49 1.19 10.62
N SER A 232 3.35 1.53 10.02
CA SER A 232 3.06 2.89 9.56
C SER A 232 2.99 3.88 10.74
N GLY A 233 2.41 3.48 11.88
CA GLY A 233 2.34 4.33 13.07
C GLY A 233 3.72 4.63 13.66
N MET A 234 4.58 3.61 13.78
CA MET A 234 5.96 3.76 14.26
C MET A 234 6.81 4.60 13.28
N THR A 235 6.57 4.47 11.98
CA THR A 235 7.23 5.28 10.95
C THR A 235 6.80 6.75 11.02
N ILE A 236 5.51 7.03 11.18
CA ILE A 236 4.98 8.38 11.38
C ILE A 236 5.58 9.02 12.64
N ALA A 237 5.58 8.30 13.77
CA ALA A 237 6.19 8.78 15.01
C ALA A 237 7.67 9.15 14.81
N THR A 238 8.42 8.28 14.14
CA THR A 238 9.82 8.54 13.79
C THR A 238 9.96 9.80 12.95
N LEU A 239 9.19 9.93 11.86
CA LEU A 239 9.27 11.07 10.96
C LEU A 239 8.99 12.38 11.70
N LEU A 240 7.95 12.45 12.54
CA LEU A 240 7.62 13.66 13.27
C LEU A 240 8.75 14.08 14.22
N PHE A 241 9.30 13.12 14.97
CA PHE A 241 10.37 13.37 15.93
C PHE A 241 11.66 13.79 15.23
N VAL A 242 12.08 13.02 14.22
CA VAL A 242 13.30 13.29 13.43
C VAL A 242 13.18 14.62 12.71
N THR A 243 12.07 14.89 12.04
CA THR A 243 11.84 16.16 11.31
C THR A 243 11.90 17.35 12.27
N THR A 244 11.26 17.24 13.44
CA THR A 244 11.28 18.32 14.45
C THR A 244 12.69 18.59 14.95
N LEU A 245 13.47 17.55 15.29
CA LEU A 245 14.84 17.71 15.76
C LEU A 245 15.77 18.27 14.68
N LEU A 246 15.63 17.81 13.42
CA LEU A 246 16.39 18.35 12.30
C LEU A 246 16.06 19.82 12.05
N LYS A 247 14.79 20.21 12.11
CA LYS A 247 14.37 21.61 11.97
C LYS A 247 14.97 22.51 13.05
N VAL A 248 14.87 22.10 14.32
CA VAL A 248 15.40 22.87 15.46
C VAL A 248 16.92 22.99 15.42
N THR A 249 17.61 22.01 14.84
CA THR A 249 19.07 22.02 14.66
C THR A 249 19.53 22.70 13.36
N GLY A 250 18.62 23.36 12.64
CA GLY A 250 18.94 24.20 11.48
C GLY A 250 18.90 23.50 10.12
N SER A 251 18.58 22.20 10.07
CA SER A 251 18.31 21.51 8.80
C SER A 251 16.88 21.82 8.34
N VAL A 252 16.73 22.88 7.54
CA VAL A 252 15.43 23.39 7.06
C VAL A 252 15.29 23.27 5.54
N GLY A 253 14.09 23.53 5.02
CA GLY A 253 13.78 23.49 3.60
C GLY A 253 13.88 22.09 2.99
N ASP A 254 14.11 22.02 1.68
CA ASP A 254 14.14 20.76 0.91
C ASP A 254 15.22 19.79 1.40
N ASP A 255 16.36 20.31 1.84
CA ASP A 255 17.44 19.49 2.41
C ASP A 255 17.00 18.81 3.71
N GLY A 256 16.36 19.55 4.62
CA GLY A 256 15.77 19.00 5.84
C GLY A 256 14.69 17.95 5.56
N ILE A 257 13.81 18.21 4.57
CA ILE A 257 12.77 17.26 4.15
C ILE A 257 13.38 15.96 3.63
N LYS A 258 14.37 16.04 2.75
CA LYS A 258 15.07 14.87 2.19
C LYS A 258 15.72 14.05 3.30
N LYS A 259 16.49 14.68 4.20
CA LYS A 259 17.13 14.00 5.33
C LYS A 259 16.11 13.28 6.21
N ALA A 260 15.04 13.96 6.59
CA ALA A 260 14.00 13.38 7.44
C ALA A 260 13.33 12.16 6.81
N LEU A 261 12.96 12.25 5.52
CA LEU A 261 12.33 11.15 4.79
C LEU A 261 13.27 9.96 4.61
N LEU A 262 14.56 10.19 4.33
CA LEU A 262 15.54 9.11 4.17
C LEU A 262 15.84 8.41 5.50
N ILE A 263 16.01 9.17 6.60
CA ILE A 263 16.17 8.60 7.94
C ILE A 263 14.92 7.82 8.35
N GLY A 264 13.73 8.38 8.13
CA GLY A 264 12.46 7.68 8.37
C GLY A 264 12.32 6.42 7.51
N GLY A 265 12.83 6.45 6.28
CA GLY A 265 12.90 5.30 5.38
C GLY A 265 13.78 4.18 5.93
N VAL A 266 14.99 4.50 6.42
CA VAL A 266 15.89 3.53 7.08
C VAL A 266 15.17 2.85 8.26
N VAL A 267 14.54 3.65 9.11
CA VAL A 267 13.80 3.13 10.27
C VAL A 267 12.60 2.29 9.84
N CYS A 268 11.82 2.73 8.85
CA CYS A 268 10.69 1.98 8.30
C CYS A 268 11.10 0.60 7.78
N VAL A 269 12.19 0.54 7.00
CA VAL A 269 12.72 -0.72 6.48
C VAL A 269 13.20 -1.62 7.62
N ALA A 270 13.91 -1.07 8.62
CA ALA A 270 14.35 -1.84 9.78
C ALA A 270 13.16 -2.47 10.54
N ILE A 271 12.11 -1.68 10.79
CA ILE A 271 10.87 -2.13 11.44
C ILE A 271 10.21 -3.26 10.63
N ALA A 272 10.04 -3.07 9.32
CA ALA A 272 9.37 -4.03 8.45
C ALA A 272 10.16 -5.34 8.35
N VAL A 273 11.49 -5.26 8.17
CA VAL A 273 12.38 -6.42 8.11
C VAL A 273 12.38 -7.16 9.45
N ALA A 274 12.48 -6.48 10.58
CA ALA A 274 12.45 -7.11 11.90
C ALA A 274 11.15 -7.89 12.14
N GLY A 275 10.01 -7.30 11.76
CA GLY A 275 8.71 -7.97 11.83
C GLY A 275 8.63 -9.17 10.89
N GLY A 276 9.04 -9.01 9.63
CA GLY A 276 9.07 -10.08 8.63
C GLY A 276 9.97 -11.25 9.05
N THR A 277 11.16 -10.96 9.56
CA THR A 277 12.08 -11.95 10.11
C THR A 277 11.45 -12.70 11.28
N ALA A 278 10.81 -12.01 12.24
CA ALA A 278 10.13 -12.67 13.35
C ALA A 278 8.99 -13.60 12.88
N GLN A 279 8.18 -13.16 11.91
CA GLN A 279 7.12 -14.01 11.33
C GLN A 279 7.69 -15.25 10.65
N SER A 280 8.71 -15.08 9.83
CA SER A 280 9.30 -16.18 9.09
C SER A 280 10.06 -17.15 9.99
N LEU A 281 10.73 -16.68 11.04
CA LEU A 281 11.31 -17.55 12.07
C LEU A 281 10.24 -18.36 12.80
N LYS A 282 9.08 -17.74 13.13
CA LYS A 282 7.92 -18.46 13.68
C LYS A 282 7.38 -19.50 12.71
N THR A 283 7.24 -19.17 11.43
CA THR A 283 6.84 -20.12 10.38
C THR A 283 7.83 -21.27 10.28
N THR A 284 9.13 -20.97 10.28
CA THR A 284 10.22 -21.95 10.23
C THR A 284 10.16 -22.91 11.41
N PHE A 285 9.89 -22.40 12.61
CA PHE A 285 9.70 -23.22 13.80
C PHE A 285 8.51 -24.17 13.66
N ILE A 286 7.36 -23.68 13.18
CA ILE A 286 6.14 -24.48 13.00
C ILE A 286 6.35 -25.63 11.99
N ILE A 287 7.00 -25.36 10.86
CA ILE A 287 7.24 -26.36 9.81
C ILE A 287 8.46 -27.25 10.08
N GLY A 288 9.14 -27.08 11.22
CA GLY A 288 10.32 -27.86 11.57
C GLY A 288 11.58 -27.53 10.73
N GLY A 289 11.67 -26.34 10.14
CA GLY A 289 12.84 -25.87 9.38
C GLY A 289 14.05 -25.44 10.22
N THR A 290 15.15 -25.07 9.55
CA THR A 290 16.40 -24.59 10.19
C THR A 290 16.49 -23.05 10.17
N PRO A 291 16.49 -22.36 11.34
CA PRO A 291 16.54 -20.90 11.41
C PRO A 291 17.70 -20.24 10.65
N LYS A 292 18.91 -20.81 10.77
CA LYS A 292 20.12 -20.29 10.11
C LYS A 292 19.96 -20.19 8.58
N LYS A 293 19.38 -21.21 7.94
CA LYS A 293 19.18 -21.21 6.48
C LYS A 293 18.20 -20.13 6.05
N VAL A 294 17.14 -19.93 6.84
CA VAL A 294 16.12 -18.91 6.58
C VAL A 294 16.68 -17.50 6.76
N GLN A 295 17.50 -17.26 7.78
CA GLN A 295 18.17 -15.97 7.96
C GLN A 295 19.11 -15.63 6.80
N ILE A 296 19.94 -16.56 6.33
CA ILE A 296 20.80 -16.36 5.16
C ILE A 296 19.95 -16.03 3.93
N GLY A 297 18.87 -16.80 3.71
CA GLY A 297 17.92 -16.54 2.63
C GLY A 297 17.29 -15.15 2.72
N MET A 298 16.97 -14.67 3.92
CA MET A 298 16.44 -13.30 4.12
C MET A 298 17.46 -12.22 3.80
N PHE A 299 18.72 -12.37 4.17
CA PHE A 299 19.75 -11.38 3.83
C PHE A 299 19.90 -11.25 2.32
N ILE A 300 19.96 -12.39 1.62
CA ILE A 300 20.02 -12.43 0.15
C ILE A 300 18.75 -11.80 -0.43
N ALA A 301 17.57 -12.18 0.07
CA ALA A 301 16.30 -11.66 -0.40
C ALA A 301 16.19 -10.14 -0.21
N VAL A 302 16.59 -9.60 0.94
CA VAL A 302 16.58 -8.15 1.21
C VAL A 302 17.56 -7.43 0.28
N ALA A 303 18.77 -7.96 0.09
CA ALA A 303 19.76 -7.37 -0.81
C ALA A 303 19.22 -7.29 -2.25
N VAL A 304 18.72 -8.41 -2.77
CA VAL A 304 18.15 -8.48 -4.12
C VAL A 304 16.91 -7.58 -4.24
N ALA A 305 15.97 -7.68 -3.30
CA ALA A 305 14.74 -6.90 -3.33
C ALA A 305 14.99 -5.39 -3.25
N SER A 306 16.00 -4.95 -2.49
CA SER A 306 16.34 -3.52 -2.39
C SER A 306 16.79 -2.92 -3.72
N VAL A 307 17.59 -3.67 -4.50
CA VAL A 307 18.06 -3.23 -5.83
C VAL A 307 16.88 -3.14 -6.79
N PHE A 308 16.07 -4.18 -6.89
CA PHE A 308 14.91 -4.18 -7.79
C PHE A 308 13.86 -3.12 -7.38
N ALA A 309 13.62 -2.93 -6.09
CA ALA A 309 12.72 -1.89 -5.60
C ALA A 309 13.21 -0.49 -6.02
N ALA A 310 14.49 -0.19 -5.85
CA ALA A 310 15.06 1.10 -6.25
C ALA A 310 14.96 1.32 -7.78
N LEU A 311 15.29 0.30 -8.58
CA LEU A 311 15.20 0.36 -10.04
C LEU A 311 13.76 0.61 -10.51
N VAL A 312 12.80 -0.16 -9.97
CA VAL A 312 11.38 -0.04 -10.35
C VAL A 312 10.80 1.30 -9.93
N ILE A 313 11.09 1.78 -8.72
CA ILE A 313 10.60 3.08 -8.24
C ILE A 313 11.13 4.22 -9.13
N ASN A 314 12.42 4.22 -9.45
CA ASN A 314 13.01 5.23 -10.32
C ASN A 314 12.42 5.18 -11.73
N MET A 315 12.27 3.98 -12.30
CA MET A 315 11.65 3.78 -13.60
C MET A 315 10.19 4.28 -13.64
N LEU A 316 9.37 3.91 -12.65
CA LEU A 316 7.98 4.38 -12.56
C LEU A 316 7.89 5.89 -12.40
N ASN A 317 8.81 6.49 -11.63
CA ASN A 317 8.86 7.94 -11.49
C ASN A 317 9.22 8.63 -12.81
N SER A 318 10.18 8.09 -13.57
CA SER A 318 10.55 8.61 -14.89
C SER A 318 9.45 8.41 -15.94
N ALA A 319 8.73 7.29 -15.90
CA ALA A 319 7.70 6.96 -16.89
C ALA A 319 6.36 7.67 -16.65
N TYR A 320 5.93 7.78 -15.39
CA TYR A 320 4.57 8.24 -15.05
C TYR A 320 4.52 9.34 -13.98
N GLY A 321 5.61 9.58 -13.25
CA GLY A 321 5.66 10.47 -12.09
C GLY A 321 4.93 9.91 -10.87
N ILE A 322 5.65 9.65 -9.77
CA ILE A 322 5.02 9.14 -8.55
C ILE A 322 4.09 10.19 -7.94
N GLY A 323 2.85 9.80 -7.64
CA GLY A 323 1.82 10.68 -7.09
C GLY A 323 0.89 11.29 -8.14
N SER A 324 1.10 10.98 -9.43
CA SER A 324 0.19 11.29 -10.53
C SER A 324 -1.13 10.50 -10.43
N ALA A 325 -2.05 10.73 -11.37
CA ALA A 325 -3.28 9.94 -11.48
C ALA A 325 -2.97 8.47 -11.83
N ASP A 326 -1.95 8.24 -12.66
CA ASP A 326 -1.56 6.90 -13.12
C ASP A 326 -0.82 6.11 -12.04
N VAL A 327 -0.04 6.80 -11.18
CA VAL A 327 0.70 6.18 -10.07
C VAL A 327 0.39 6.90 -8.75
N ALA A 328 -0.85 6.73 -8.28
CA ALA A 328 -1.29 7.32 -7.03
C ALA A 328 -0.51 6.75 -5.82
N ALA A 329 0.11 7.64 -5.03
CA ALA A 329 0.93 7.25 -3.88
C ALA A 329 0.40 7.88 -2.56
N PRO A 330 -0.74 7.41 -2.01
CA PRO A 330 -1.35 7.96 -0.79
C PRO A 330 -0.41 7.96 0.41
N GLN A 331 0.27 6.83 0.64
CA GLN A 331 1.17 6.69 1.79
C GLN A 331 2.40 7.60 1.66
N ALA A 332 3.00 7.68 0.47
CA ALA A 332 4.14 8.58 0.24
C ALA A 332 3.73 10.06 0.40
N SER A 333 2.53 10.42 -0.09
CA SER A 333 2.00 11.79 0.00
C SER A 333 1.68 12.18 1.44
N LEU A 334 1.19 11.23 2.25
CA LEU A 334 1.04 11.42 3.68
C LEU A 334 2.38 11.72 4.35
N MET A 335 3.39 10.87 4.11
CA MET A 335 4.72 11.07 4.73
C MET A 335 5.32 12.41 4.31
N LYS A 336 5.22 12.76 3.02
CA LYS A 336 5.62 14.06 2.49
C LYS A 336 4.90 15.21 3.21
N MET A 337 3.58 15.16 3.30
CA MET A 337 2.77 16.19 3.98
C MET A 337 3.23 16.40 5.42
N LEU A 338 3.40 15.33 6.21
CA LEU A 338 3.78 15.46 7.61
C LEU A 338 5.14 16.16 7.78
N VAL A 339 6.11 15.80 6.93
CA VAL A 339 7.46 16.37 6.97
C VAL A 339 7.44 17.83 6.49
N GLU A 340 6.77 18.11 5.36
CA GLU A 340 6.60 19.46 4.83
C GLU A 340 5.85 20.37 5.81
N GLY A 341 4.83 19.86 6.50
CA GLY A 341 4.07 20.61 7.50
C GLY A 341 4.94 21.07 8.66
N ILE A 342 5.80 20.19 9.17
CA ILE A 342 6.75 20.57 10.21
C ILE A 342 7.78 21.54 9.65
N MET A 343 8.35 21.28 8.47
CA MET A 343 9.46 22.06 7.92
C MET A 343 9.04 23.47 7.48
N THR A 344 7.98 23.57 6.68
CA THR A 344 7.56 24.80 6.01
C THR A 344 6.53 25.62 6.78
N ALA A 345 5.75 24.97 7.67
CA ALA A 345 4.56 25.54 8.30
C ALA A 345 3.47 26.05 7.31
N GLN A 346 3.57 25.75 6.01
CA GLN A 346 2.70 26.27 4.95
C GLN A 346 1.73 25.21 4.39
N LEU A 347 1.19 24.34 5.26
CA LEU A 347 0.15 23.40 4.82
C LEU A 347 -1.23 24.05 4.80
N PRO A 348 -2.14 23.59 3.92
CA PRO A 348 -3.55 23.96 3.98
C PRO A 348 -4.21 23.27 5.18
N TRP A 349 -3.88 23.74 6.39
CA TRP A 349 -4.25 23.11 7.66
C TRP A 349 -5.75 22.93 7.80
N THR A 350 -6.55 23.86 7.29
CA THR A 350 -8.01 23.73 7.28
C THR A 350 -8.46 22.43 6.60
N LEU A 351 -7.90 22.12 5.41
CA LEU A 351 -8.24 20.89 4.68
C LEU A 351 -7.78 19.64 5.44
N VAL A 352 -6.56 19.68 5.98
CA VAL A 352 -5.99 18.57 6.76
C VAL A 352 -6.82 18.30 8.02
N ILE A 353 -7.24 19.35 8.73
CA ILE A 353 -8.06 19.26 9.94
C ILE A 353 -9.47 18.76 9.63
N ILE A 354 -10.08 19.18 8.50
CA ILE A 354 -11.35 18.60 8.03
C ILE A 354 -11.19 17.09 7.85
N GLY A 355 -10.10 16.65 7.20
CA GLY A 355 -9.77 15.24 7.06
C GLY A 355 -9.63 14.52 8.40
N ALA A 356 -8.87 15.11 9.33
CA ALA A 356 -8.68 14.57 10.68
C ALA A 356 -10.01 14.46 11.45
N ALA A 357 -10.90 15.45 11.32
CA ALA A 357 -12.23 15.42 11.92
C ALA A 357 -13.09 14.28 11.37
N ILE A 358 -13.05 14.03 10.05
CA ILE A 358 -13.72 12.87 9.43
C ILE A 358 -13.17 11.56 10.00
N ALA A 359 -11.85 11.44 10.17
CA ALA A 359 -11.23 10.26 10.75
C ALA A 359 -11.63 10.03 12.21
N VAL A 360 -11.69 11.09 13.03
CA VAL A 360 -12.18 11.02 14.42
C VAL A 360 -13.65 10.62 14.45
N PHE A 361 -14.48 11.20 13.58
CA PHE A 361 -15.88 10.81 13.45
C PHE A 361 -16.02 9.31 13.13
N CYS A 362 -15.28 8.82 12.13
CA CYS A 362 -15.28 7.40 11.78
C CYS A 362 -14.87 6.52 12.97
N GLU A 363 -13.84 6.91 13.71
CA GLU A 363 -13.38 6.19 14.89
C GLU A 363 -14.44 6.14 15.99
N LEU A 364 -15.07 7.27 16.31
CA LEU A 364 -16.17 7.34 17.29
C LEU A 364 -17.39 6.51 16.85
N ALA A 365 -17.67 6.49 15.54
CA ALA A 365 -18.72 5.67 14.94
C ALA A 365 -18.32 4.17 14.81
N LYS A 366 -17.13 3.78 15.26
CA LYS A 366 -16.57 2.41 15.14
C LYS A 366 -16.48 1.92 13.69
N ILE A 367 -16.31 2.85 12.75
CA ILE A 367 -16.05 2.60 11.34
C ILE A 367 -14.53 2.53 11.12
N PRO A 368 -14.01 1.52 10.42
CA PRO A 368 -12.59 1.46 10.05
C PRO A 368 -12.13 2.73 9.32
N VAL A 369 -11.30 3.53 9.98
CA VAL A 369 -10.88 4.86 9.48
C VAL A 369 -10.08 4.77 8.19
N LEU A 370 -9.10 3.86 8.12
CA LEU A 370 -8.16 3.78 7.00
C LEU A 370 -8.84 3.47 5.64
N PRO A 371 -9.75 2.49 5.53
CA PRO A 371 -10.51 2.28 4.29
C PRO A 371 -11.27 3.52 3.83
N VAL A 372 -11.98 4.20 4.75
CA VAL A 372 -12.74 5.42 4.41
C VAL A 372 -11.80 6.54 3.97
N ALA A 373 -10.70 6.76 4.69
CA ALA A 373 -9.72 7.79 4.37
C ALA A 373 -9.04 7.55 3.02
N LEU A 374 -8.68 6.31 2.69
CA LEU A 374 -8.19 5.94 1.36
C LEU A 374 -9.25 6.15 0.29
N GLY A 375 -10.52 5.89 0.62
CA GLY A 375 -11.67 6.18 -0.22
C GLY A 375 -11.81 7.66 -0.60
N ILE A 376 -11.59 8.55 0.36
CA ILE A 376 -11.62 10.01 0.14
C ILE A 376 -10.41 10.44 -0.70
N TYR A 377 -9.24 9.88 -0.41
CA TYR A 377 -7.98 10.27 -1.05
C TYR A 377 -7.87 9.80 -2.50
N LEU A 378 -8.20 8.54 -2.78
CA LEU A 378 -7.97 7.93 -4.09
C LEU A 378 -9.03 8.36 -5.13
N PRO A 379 -8.69 8.32 -6.44
CA PRO A 379 -9.67 8.47 -7.49
C PRO A 379 -10.86 7.51 -7.32
N ILE A 380 -12.06 7.99 -7.66
CA ILE A 380 -13.27 7.17 -7.59
C ILE A 380 -13.17 5.93 -8.49
N THR A 381 -12.48 6.04 -9.63
CA THR A 381 -12.32 4.95 -10.59
C THR A 381 -11.57 3.76 -10.01
N LEU A 382 -10.52 3.99 -9.22
CA LEU A 382 -9.80 2.96 -8.47
C LEU A 382 -10.71 2.28 -7.44
N ASN A 383 -11.42 3.08 -6.65
CA ASN A 383 -12.27 2.55 -5.58
C ASN A 383 -13.49 1.79 -6.11
N CYS A 384 -14.06 2.21 -7.24
CA CYS A 384 -15.08 1.45 -7.97
C CYS A 384 -14.54 0.09 -8.43
N ALA A 385 -13.34 0.04 -9.01
CA ALA A 385 -12.75 -1.21 -9.49
C ALA A 385 -12.49 -2.20 -8.35
N ILE A 386 -11.99 -1.70 -7.21
CA ILE A 386 -11.81 -2.46 -5.97
C ILE A 386 -13.16 -2.93 -5.42
N LEU A 387 -14.20 -2.10 -5.46
CA LEU A 387 -15.55 -2.50 -5.07
C LEU A 387 -16.07 -3.64 -5.95
N SER A 388 -15.88 -3.59 -7.27
CA SER A 388 -16.28 -4.66 -8.19
C SER A 388 -15.66 -6.01 -7.82
N GLY A 389 -14.37 -6.04 -7.48
CA GLY A 389 -13.70 -7.25 -6.97
C GLY A 389 -14.31 -7.77 -5.67
N GLY A 390 -14.66 -6.86 -4.76
CA GLY A 390 -15.39 -7.21 -3.54
C GLY A 390 -16.78 -7.80 -3.83
N ILE A 391 -17.54 -7.19 -4.73
CA ILE A 391 -18.87 -7.70 -5.14
C ILE A 391 -18.76 -9.14 -5.64
N ILE A 392 -17.75 -9.45 -6.48
CA ILE A 392 -17.51 -10.82 -6.96
C ILE A 392 -17.33 -11.79 -5.79
N ARG A 393 -16.55 -11.42 -4.77
CA ARG A 393 -16.37 -12.24 -3.57
C ARG A 393 -17.71 -12.52 -2.87
N VAL A 394 -18.55 -11.50 -2.65
CA VAL A 394 -19.87 -11.71 -2.04
C VAL A 394 -20.78 -12.58 -2.91
N LEU A 395 -20.69 -12.50 -4.23
CA LEU A 395 -21.44 -13.39 -5.12
C LEU A 395 -20.99 -14.85 -4.96
N VAL A 396 -19.69 -15.11 -4.78
CA VAL A 396 -19.16 -16.45 -4.48
C VAL A 396 -19.64 -16.92 -3.09
N GLU A 397 -19.58 -16.05 -2.08
CA GLU A 397 -20.05 -16.34 -0.72
C GLU A 397 -21.54 -16.70 -0.70
N LYS A 398 -22.38 -15.91 -1.38
CA LYS A 398 -23.83 -16.14 -1.47
C LYS A 398 -24.16 -17.45 -2.17
N LYS A 399 -23.43 -17.80 -3.24
CA LYS A 399 -23.66 -19.04 -3.99
C LYS A 399 -23.47 -20.29 -3.13
N PHE A 400 -22.46 -20.30 -2.26
CA PHE A 400 -22.12 -21.45 -1.43
C PHE A 400 -22.50 -21.28 0.05
N LYS A 401 -23.42 -20.37 0.38
CA LYS A 401 -23.85 -20.10 1.76
C LYS A 401 -24.29 -21.35 2.52
N ASN A 402 -24.88 -22.32 1.83
CA ASN A 402 -25.39 -23.56 2.42
C ASN A 402 -24.31 -24.65 2.58
N ASN A 403 -23.12 -24.47 2.01
CA ASN A 403 -22.02 -25.44 2.09
C ASN A 403 -20.71 -24.74 2.47
N LYS A 404 -20.43 -24.65 3.78
CA LYS A 404 -19.27 -23.93 4.34
C LYS A 404 -17.93 -24.44 3.79
N LYS A 405 -17.72 -25.76 3.72
CA LYS A 405 -16.49 -26.35 3.17
C LYS A 405 -16.26 -25.91 1.72
N ARG A 406 -17.31 -25.94 0.90
CA ARG A 406 -17.23 -25.52 -0.50
C ARG A 406 -17.01 -24.01 -0.64
N GLN A 407 -17.62 -23.23 0.25
CA GLN A 407 -17.44 -21.77 0.29
C GLN A 407 -15.99 -21.42 0.59
N GLU A 408 -15.41 -21.98 1.64
CA GLU A 408 -14.00 -21.75 2.04
C GLU A 408 -13.04 -22.12 0.91
N ALA A 409 -13.18 -23.32 0.32
CA ALA A 409 -12.35 -23.74 -0.81
C ALA A 409 -12.48 -22.82 -2.04
N SER A 410 -13.69 -22.31 -2.33
CA SER A 410 -13.91 -21.40 -3.47
C SER A 410 -13.34 -20.00 -3.20
N LEU A 411 -13.38 -19.54 -1.95
CA LEU A 411 -12.79 -18.28 -1.51
C LEU A 411 -11.26 -18.32 -1.53
N GLU A 412 -10.68 -19.42 -1.03
CA GLU A 412 -9.25 -19.65 -1.08
C GLU A 412 -8.76 -19.68 -2.54
N LYS A 413 -9.43 -20.47 -3.39
CA LYS A 413 -9.15 -20.52 -4.83
C LYS A 413 -9.27 -19.15 -5.50
N GLY A 414 -10.33 -18.40 -5.20
CA GLY A 414 -10.49 -17.02 -5.69
C GLY A 414 -9.38 -16.09 -5.21
N THR A 415 -8.92 -16.24 -3.98
CA THR A 415 -7.82 -15.45 -3.39
C THR A 415 -6.49 -15.77 -4.07
N LEU A 416 -6.22 -17.05 -4.37
CA LEU A 416 -5.04 -17.49 -5.12
C LEU A 416 -5.07 -16.96 -6.56
N LEU A 417 -6.23 -17.03 -7.23
CA LEU A 417 -6.42 -16.51 -8.58
C LEU A 417 -6.19 -14.99 -8.62
N ALA A 418 -6.82 -14.27 -7.68
CA ALA A 418 -6.68 -12.82 -7.53
C ALA A 418 -5.23 -12.40 -7.25
N SER A 419 -4.51 -13.14 -6.42
CA SER A 419 -3.08 -12.89 -6.17
C SER A 419 -2.26 -13.06 -7.43
N GLY A 420 -2.56 -14.09 -8.24
CA GLY A 420 -1.97 -14.29 -9.56
C GLY A 420 -2.25 -13.12 -10.51
N LEU A 421 -3.52 -12.67 -10.59
CA LEU A 421 -3.91 -11.52 -11.43
C LEU A 421 -3.12 -10.25 -11.08
N VAL A 422 -3.02 -9.93 -9.78
CA VAL A 422 -2.24 -8.77 -9.30
C VAL A 422 -0.78 -8.89 -9.70
N ALA A 423 -0.17 -10.07 -9.52
CA ALA A 423 1.22 -10.30 -9.88
C ALA A 423 1.46 -10.20 -11.39
N GLY A 424 0.60 -10.80 -12.21
CA GLY A 424 0.70 -10.78 -13.67
C GLY A 424 0.55 -9.37 -14.24
N ASP A 425 -0.46 -8.64 -13.78
CA ASP A 425 -0.71 -7.23 -14.15
C ASP A 425 0.48 -6.34 -13.77
N ALA A 426 1.01 -6.48 -12.56
CA ALA A 426 2.16 -5.70 -12.10
C ALA A 426 3.46 -6.02 -12.88
N LEU A 427 3.73 -7.30 -13.18
CA LEU A 427 4.91 -7.72 -13.93
C LEU A 427 4.89 -7.15 -15.36
N ILE A 428 3.75 -7.27 -16.05
CA ILE A 428 3.61 -6.67 -17.38
C ILE A 428 3.63 -5.14 -17.28
N GLY A 429 3.02 -4.54 -16.26
CA GLY A 429 3.13 -3.10 -16.01
C GLY A 429 4.58 -2.62 -15.93
N ILE A 430 5.47 -3.37 -15.26
CA ILE A 430 6.91 -3.09 -15.24
C ILE A 430 7.53 -3.19 -16.63
N VAL A 431 7.23 -4.24 -17.39
CA VAL A 431 7.73 -4.41 -18.77
C VAL A 431 7.26 -3.26 -19.67
N LEU A 432 6.01 -2.82 -19.55
CA LEU A 432 5.46 -1.69 -20.29
C LEU A 432 6.12 -0.38 -19.89
N ALA A 433 6.38 -0.17 -18.60
CA ALA A 433 7.12 1.00 -18.12
C ALA A 433 8.55 1.06 -18.69
N ILE A 434 9.21 -0.09 -18.91
CA ILE A 434 10.50 -0.15 -19.63
C ILE A 434 10.33 0.39 -21.06
N PHE A 435 9.34 -0.10 -21.81
CA PHE A 435 9.08 0.39 -23.18
C PHE A 435 8.79 1.88 -23.21
N VAL A 436 7.95 2.38 -22.29
CA VAL A 436 7.64 3.82 -22.17
C VAL A 436 8.90 4.64 -21.86
N THR A 437 9.74 4.17 -20.94
CA THR A 437 11.00 4.85 -20.58
C THR A 437 11.95 4.97 -21.78
N PHE A 438 11.97 3.98 -22.67
CA PHE A 438 12.76 3.98 -23.90
C PHE A 438 12.02 4.56 -25.12
N ASN A 439 10.84 5.18 -24.93
CA ASN A 439 9.99 5.72 -26.01
C ASN A 439 9.66 4.71 -27.12
N VAL A 440 9.56 3.42 -26.79
CA VAL A 440 9.16 2.36 -27.72
C VAL A 440 7.64 2.24 -27.70
N ASN A 441 6.98 2.57 -28.81
CA ASN A 441 5.54 2.40 -28.96
C ASN A 441 5.19 1.04 -29.56
N ILE A 442 4.55 0.18 -28.76
CA ILE A 442 4.05 -1.14 -29.16
C ILE A 442 2.52 -1.19 -29.35
N GLY A 443 1.86 -0.03 -29.25
CA GLY A 443 0.41 0.11 -29.34
C GLY A 443 -0.09 -0.02 -30.77
N VAL A 444 -0.54 -1.21 -31.16
CA VAL A 444 -1.09 -1.46 -32.49
C VAL A 444 -2.59 -1.11 -32.56
N GLY A 445 -3.31 -1.15 -31.44
CA GLY A 445 -4.76 -0.93 -31.37
C GLY A 445 -5.22 0.46 -31.79
N GLU A 446 -4.41 1.49 -31.55
CA GLU A 446 -4.70 2.87 -32.00
C GLU A 446 -4.70 2.98 -33.54
N ASN A 447 -3.93 2.14 -34.24
CA ASN A 447 -3.78 2.19 -35.69
C ASN A 447 -4.79 1.30 -36.43
N ILE A 448 -5.35 0.28 -35.78
CA ILE A 448 -6.28 -0.67 -36.42
C ILE A 448 -7.70 -0.11 -36.43
N LEU A 449 -8.24 0.27 -35.26
CA LEU A 449 -9.65 0.69 -35.09
C LEU A 449 -9.77 1.76 -33.98
N PRO A 450 -9.30 3.00 -34.21
CA PRO A 450 -9.22 4.04 -33.17
C PRO A 450 -10.56 4.38 -32.51
N ALA A 451 -11.67 4.33 -33.25
CA ALA A 451 -13.00 4.61 -32.70
C ALA A 451 -13.48 3.58 -31.67
N ILE A 452 -13.04 2.32 -31.81
CA ILE A 452 -13.43 1.22 -30.94
C ILE A 452 -12.48 1.13 -29.74
N THR A 453 -11.17 1.27 -29.97
CA THR A 453 -10.16 1.16 -28.91
C THR A 453 -10.21 2.31 -27.91
N GLN A 454 -10.67 3.49 -28.33
CA GLN A 454 -10.86 4.67 -27.47
C GLN A 454 -12.25 4.71 -26.78
N SER A 455 -13.12 3.73 -27.02
CA SER A 455 -14.46 3.69 -26.42
C SER A 455 -14.40 3.28 -24.96
N GLU A 456 -14.99 4.10 -24.09
CA GLU A 456 -15.17 3.77 -22.67
C GLU A 456 -16.08 2.55 -22.47
N GLY A 457 -17.04 2.35 -23.38
CA GLY A 457 -17.93 1.19 -23.35
C GLY A 457 -17.17 -0.12 -23.54
N LEU A 458 -16.17 -0.15 -24.43
CA LEU A 458 -15.34 -1.35 -24.62
C LEU A 458 -14.52 -1.66 -23.37
N ALA A 459 -13.89 -0.65 -22.77
CA ALA A 459 -13.15 -0.80 -21.52
C ALA A 459 -14.03 -1.37 -20.40
N PHE A 460 -15.24 -0.85 -20.25
CA PHE A 460 -16.22 -1.36 -19.28
C PHE A 460 -16.65 -2.80 -19.58
N ILE A 461 -16.92 -3.14 -20.85
CA ILE A 461 -17.29 -4.51 -21.25
C ILE A 461 -16.15 -5.49 -20.93
N MET A 462 -14.91 -5.16 -21.30
CA MET A 462 -13.75 -6.01 -21.03
C MET A 462 -13.54 -6.22 -19.53
N PHE A 463 -13.77 -5.18 -18.73
CA PHE A 463 -13.71 -5.26 -17.28
C PHE A 463 -14.79 -6.20 -16.70
N ILE A 464 -16.04 -6.10 -17.18
CA ILE A 464 -17.13 -6.99 -16.76
C ILE A 464 -16.88 -8.44 -17.20
N LEU A 465 -16.33 -8.67 -18.39
CA LEU A 465 -15.95 -10.01 -18.85
C LEU A 465 -14.88 -10.62 -17.95
N LEU A 466 -13.87 -9.85 -17.55
CA LEU A 466 -12.86 -10.30 -16.59
C LEU A 466 -13.49 -10.62 -15.23
N ALA A 467 -14.38 -9.77 -14.73
CA ALA A 467 -15.10 -10.01 -13.48
C ALA A 467 -15.93 -11.31 -13.52
N ALA A 468 -16.64 -11.55 -14.63
CA ALA A 468 -17.42 -12.77 -14.86
C ALA A 468 -16.53 -14.02 -14.94
N TRP A 469 -15.34 -13.89 -15.56
CA TRP A 469 -14.35 -14.96 -15.60
C TRP A 469 -13.84 -15.32 -14.20
N ILE A 470 -13.48 -14.33 -13.37
CA ILE A 470 -13.05 -14.54 -11.98
C ILE A 470 -14.14 -15.28 -11.19
N TYR A 471 -15.38 -14.80 -11.26
CA TYR A 471 -16.52 -15.43 -10.58
C TYR A 471 -16.69 -16.89 -11.02
N SER A 472 -16.65 -17.14 -12.33
CA SER A 472 -16.84 -18.47 -12.91
C SER A 472 -15.70 -19.42 -12.50
N PHE A 473 -14.46 -18.95 -12.51
CA PHE A 473 -13.29 -19.72 -12.11
C PHE A 473 -13.32 -20.09 -10.62
N ALA A 474 -13.63 -19.11 -9.75
CA ALA A 474 -13.77 -19.34 -8.32
C ALA A 474 -14.88 -20.35 -8.01
N CYS A 475 -15.98 -20.32 -8.76
CA CYS A 475 -17.09 -21.25 -8.55
C CYS A 475 -16.85 -22.67 -9.10
N LYS A 476 -15.89 -22.86 -10.02
CA LYS A 476 -15.67 -24.13 -10.73
C LYS A 476 -15.20 -25.23 -9.77
N LYS A 477 -15.81 -26.41 -9.84
CA LYS A 477 -15.36 -27.62 -9.10
C LYS A 477 -13.99 -28.05 -9.62
N ASP A 478 -13.08 -28.34 -8.70
CA ASP A 478 -11.81 -28.99 -9.07
C ASP A 478 -12.11 -30.45 -9.39
N LYS A 479 -11.65 -30.90 -10.55
CA LYS A 479 -11.74 -32.31 -10.95
C LYS A 479 -10.83 -33.10 -10.01
N GLY A 480 -11.40 -33.68 -8.94
CA GLY A 480 -10.66 -34.50 -7.97
C GLY A 480 -11.17 -34.43 -6.52
N ALA A 481 -12.01 -33.47 -6.15
CA ALA A 481 -12.63 -33.43 -4.82
C ALA A 481 -13.90 -34.30 -4.81
N THR A 482 -13.74 -35.59 -4.46
CA THR A 482 -14.85 -36.48 -4.09
C THR A 482 -15.51 -35.97 -2.80
N GLU A 483 -16.84 -36.06 -2.75
CA GLU A 483 -17.72 -35.57 -1.67
C GLU A 483 -17.47 -36.21 -0.31
#